data_AF-X1VYJ1-F1
#
_entry.id   AF-X1VYJ1-F1
#
_cell.length_a   1.000
_cell.length_b   1.000
_cell.length_c   1.000
_cell.angle_alpha   90.00
_cell.angle_beta   90.00
_cell.angle_gamma   90.00
#
_symmetry.space_group_name_H-M   'P 1'
#
loop_
_entity.id
_entity.type
_entity.pdbx_description
1 polymer ?
#
loop_
_entity_poly.entity_id
_entity_poly.type
_entity_poly.pdbx_seq_one_letter_code
_entity_poly.pdbx_strand_id
1 'polypeptide(L)' 'IISAPETNHCIKVAIDEALKCKESGEVKTILIAHSGHGHVDMAAYDAYFSGELKDYEYPKEKIEEALKKLPKV' A
#
# COMPACT_ATOMS: atom_id res chain seq x y z
N ILE A 1 -0.19 8.45 -15.80
CA ILE A 1 -1.27 7.61 -15.22
C ILE A 1 -1.35 7.99 -13.75
N ILE A 2 -2.54 8.26 -13.22
CA ILE A 2 -2.74 8.32 -11.77
C ILE A 2 -2.95 6.88 -11.31
N SER A 3 -2.08 6.35 -10.47
CA SER A 3 -2.18 4.99 -9.93
C SER A 3 -3.27 4.91 -8.88
N ALA A 4 -3.85 3.74 -8.63
CA ALA A 4 -4.68 3.57 -7.44
C ALA A 4 -3.82 3.69 -6.16
N PRO A 5 -4.36 4.16 -5.02
CA PRO A 5 -3.64 4.20 -3.75
C PRO A 5 -2.96 2.87 -3.39
N GLU A 6 -3.63 1.75 -3.62
CA GLU A 6 -3.12 0.39 -3.39
C GLU A 6 -1.93 0.08 -4.31
N THR A 7 -2.00 0.48 -5.59
CA THR A 7 -0.93 0.27 -6.56
C THR A 7 0.34 1.06 -6.22
N ASN A 8 0.23 2.17 -5.47
CA ASN A 8 1.40 2.95 -5.03
C ASN A 8 2.33 2.14 -4.13
N HIS A 9 1.85 1.11 -3.42
CA HIS A 9 2.72 0.22 -2.65
C HIS A 9 3.70 -0.55 -3.55
N CYS A 10 3.27 -0.99 -4.73
CA CYS A 10 4.17 -1.63 -5.69
C CYS A 10 5.19 -0.63 -6.27
N ILE A 11 4.76 0.61 -6.53
CA ILE A 11 5.65 1.68 -7.00
C ILE A 11 6.71 1.99 -5.94
N LYS A 12 6.33 2.07 -4.66
CA LYS A 12 7.29 2.28 -3.56
C LYS A 12 8.36 1.21 -3.54
N VAL A 13 7.99 -0.07 -3.68
CA VAL A 13 8.95 -1.17 -3.74
C VAL A 13 9.85 -1.06 -4.98
N ALA A 14 9.32 -0.70 -6.14
CA ALA A 14 10.15 -0.49 -7.33
C ALA A 14 11.16 0.65 -7.16
N ILE A 15 10.78 1.72 -6.48
CA ILE A 15 11.71 2.81 -6.14
C ILE A 15 12.82 2.27 -5.22
N ASP A 16 12.46 1.50 -4.20
CA ASP A 16 13.44 0.94 -3.25
C ASP A 16 14.42 -0.02 -3.94
N GLU A 17 13.93 -0.89 -4.83
CA GLU A 17 14.78 -1.78 -5.61
C GLU A 17 15.67 -1.00 -6.60
N ALA A 18 15.17 0.08 -7.20
CA ALA A 18 15.97 0.94 -8.08
C ALA A 18 17.10 1.65 -7.30
N LEU A 19 16.84 2.08 -6.06
CA LEU A 19 17.86 2.66 -5.18
C LEU A 19 18.94 1.64 -4.83
N LYS A 20 18.57 0.39 -4.51
CA LYS A 20 19.53 -0.70 -4.29
C LYS A 20 20.39 -0.97 -5.53
N CYS A 21 19.80 -0.96 -6.72
CA CYS A 21 20.54 -1.13 -7.99
C CYS A 21 21.53 0.03 -8.21
N LYS A 22 21.14 1.25 -7.86
CA LYS A 22 22.04 2.42 -7.92
C LYS A 22 23.24 2.27 -6.98
N GLU A 23 23.01 1.78 -5.76
CA GLU A 23 24.07 1.55 -4.76
C GLU A 23 25.00 0.40 -5.16
N SER A 24 24.47 -0.69 -5.73
CA SER A 24 25.26 -1.84 -6.15
C SER A 24 25.92 -1.69 -7.53
N GLY A 25 25.44 -0.76 -8.36
CA GLY A 25 25.86 -0.60 -9.76
C GLY A 25 25.26 -1.65 -10.71
N GLU A 26 24.34 -2.48 -10.24
CA GLU A 26 23.69 -3.52 -11.06
C GLU A 26 22.59 -2.91 -11.94
N VAL A 27 22.54 -3.32 -13.20
CA VAL A 27 21.45 -2.95 -14.12
C VAL A 27 20.38 -4.06 -14.10
N LYS A 28 19.19 -3.73 -13.61
CA LYS A 28 18.03 -4.65 -13.55
C LYS A 28 16.80 -4.07 -14.20
N THR A 29 15.98 -4.94 -14.78
CA THR A 29 14.61 -4.62 -15.18
C THR A 29 13.68 -4.91 -14.02
N ILE A 30 12.93 -3.90 -13.56
CA ILE A 30 11.96 -4.03 -12.48
C ILE A 30 10.56 -4.00 -13.09
N LEU A 31 9.81 -5.10 -12.94
CA LEU A 31 8.40 -5.20 -13.32
C LEU A 31 7.54 -5.08 -12.07
N ILE A 32 6.52 -4.22 -12.12
CA ILE A 32 5.50 -4.13 -11.08
C ILE A 32 4.14 -4.57 -11.62
N ALA A 33 3.35 -5.21 -10.76
CA ALA A 33 1.95 -5.48 -11.03
C ALA A 33 1.14 -4.19 -10.81
N HIS A 34 1.06 -3.34 -11.85
CA HIS A 34 0.22 -2.14 -11.82
C HIS A 34 -1.25 -2.55 -11.88
N SER A 35 -1.86 -2.70 -10.71
CA SER A 35 -3.16 -3.36 -10.55
C SER A 35 -4.36 -2.48 -10.91
N GLY A 36 -4.23 -1.15 -10.91
CA GLY A 36 -5.36 -0.26 -11.15
C GLY A 36 -5.01 1.23 -11.24
N HIS A 37 -5.96 2.01 -11.76
CA HIS A 37 -5.85 3.47 -11.89
C HIS A 37 -6.61 4.19 -10.77
N GLY A 38 -6.18 5.40 -10.42
CA GLY A 38 -6.77 6.20 -9.34
C GLY A 38 -7.93 7.10 -9.74
N HIS A 39 -8.45 7.04 -10.97
CA HIS A 39 -9.51 7.96 -11.45
C HIS A 39 -10.77 7.96 -10.57
N VAL A 40 -11.08 6.82 -9.92
CA VAL A 40 -12.23 6.67 -9.02
C VAL A 40 -11.85 6.74 -7.54
N ASP A 41 -10.57 6.96 -7.24
CA ASP A 41 -9.99 7.02 -5.89
C ASP A 41 -9.58 8.44 -5.50
N MET A 42 -10.04 9.45 -6.25
CA MET A 42 -9.65 10.85 -6.03
C MET A 42 -10.04 11.35 -4.63
N ALA A 43 -11.11 10.84 -4.04
CA ALA A 43 -11.48 11.15 -2.66
C ALA A 43 -10.46 10.64 -1.63
N ALA A 44 -9.87 9.47 -1.86
CA ALA A 44 -8.82 8.93 -1.00
C ALA A 44 -7.53 9.75 -1.13
N TYR A 45 -7.19 10.18 -2.34
CA TYR A 45 -6.08 11.11 -2.56
C TYR A 45 -6.29 12.45 -1.87
N ASP A 46 -7.48 13.04 -2.01
CA ASP A 46 -7.82 14.30 -1.37
C ASP A 46 -7.72 14.20 0.15
N ALA A 47 -8.31 13.17 0.77
CA ALA A 47 -8.21 12.92 2.20
C ALA A 47 -6.76 12.76 2.69
N TYR A 48 -5.89 12.13 1.89
CA TYR A 48 -4.46 12.02 2.21
C TYR A 48 -3.77 13.38 2.14
N PHE A 49 -3.96 14.13 1.06
CA PHE A 49 -3.29 15.43 0.84
C PHE A 49 -3.84 16.55 1.75
N SER A 50 -5.10 16.47 2.17
CA SER A 50 -5.72 17.37 3.15
C SER A 50 -5.32 17.06 4.59
N GLY A 51 -4.64 15.93 4.84
CA GLY A 51 -4.27 15.48 6.18
C GLY A 51 -5.43 14.95 7.01
N GLU A 52 -6.57 14.65 6.38
CA GLU A 52 -7.75 14.08 7.04
C GLU A 52 -7.64 12.56 7.26
N LEU A 53 -6.80 11.89 6.47
CA LEU A 53 -6.53 10.46 6.61
C LEU A 53 -5.79 10.20 7.94
N LYS A 54 -6.42 9.41 8.82
CA LYS A 54 -5.85 9.02 10.11
C LYS A 54 -5.49 7.55 10.11
N ASP A 55 -4.27 7.25 10.55
CA ASP A 55 -3.90 5.88 10.90
C ASP A 55 -4.74 5.42 12.09
N TYR A 56 -5.68 4.53 11.79
CA TYR A 56 -6.53 3.91 12.79
C TYR A 56 -5.98 2.54 13.13
N GLU A 57 -5.34 2.43 14.29
CA GLU A 57 -5.00 1.15 14.86
C GLU A 57 -6.26 0.48 15.39
N TYR A 58 -6.63 -0.65 14.79
CA TYR A 58 -7.84 -1.36 15.17
C TYR A 58 -7.68 -1.96 16.58
N PRO A 59 -8.61 -1.73 17.53
CA PRO A 59 -8.44 -2.13 18.93
C PRO A 59 -8.20 -3.63 19.08
N LYS A 60 -7.16 -3.98 19.83
CA LYS A 60 -6.75 -5.37 20.06
C LYS A 60 -7.89 -6.21 20.66
N GLU A 61 -8.68 -5.63 21.55
CA GLU A 61 -9.81 -6.29 22.20
C GLU A 61 -10.85 -6.74 21.17
N LYS A 62 -11.11 -5.93 20.15
CA LYS A 62 -12.03 -6.28 19.05
C LYS A 62 -11.47 -7.37 18.16
N ILE A 63 -10.15 -7.40 17.96
CA ILE A 63 -9.48 -8.49 17.24
C ILE A 63 -9.66 -9.79 18.02
N GLU A 64 -9.34 -9.79 19.32
CA GLU A 64 -9.47 -10.96 20.19
C GLU A 64 -10.92 -11.47 20.27
N GLU A 65 -11.90 -10.56 20.33
CA GLU A 65 -13.33 -10.93 20.30
C GLU A 65 -13.71 -11.62 18.98
N ALA A 66 -13.25 -11.09 17.84
CA ALA A 66 -13.51 -11.70 16.53
C ALA A 66 -12.87 -13.08 16.41
N LEU A 67 -11.62 -13.24 16.90
CA LEU A 67 -10.90 -14.51 16.88
C LEU A 67 -11.60 -15.60 17.70
N LYS A 68 -12.26 -15.26 18.82
CA LYS A 68 -13.03 -16.22 19.63
C LYS A 68 -14.22 -16.83 18.87
N LYS A 69 -14.72 -16.17 17.81
CA LYS A 69 -15.84 -16.65 16.99
C LYS A 69 -15.40 -17.60 15.86
N LEU A 70 -14.09 -17.77 15.66
CA LEU A 70 -13.58 -18.69 14.65
C LEU A 70 -13.87 -20.14 15.06
N PRO A 71 -14.23 -21.02 14.11
CA PRO A 71 -14.37 -22.43 14.38
C PRO A 71 -13.04 -23.03 14.85
N LYS A 72 -13.10 -23.95 15.82
CA LYS A 72 -11.94 -24.76 16.18
C LYS A 72 -11.73 -25.80 15.09
N VAL A 73 -10.56 -25.74 14.43
CA VAL A 73 -10.09 -26.74 13.47
C VAL A 73 -9.19 -27.73 14.19
#